data_AF-A0A1A8QAG0-F1
#
_entry.id   AF-A0A1A8QAG0-F1
#
_cell.length_a   1.000
_cell.length_b   1.000
_cell.length_c   1.000
_cell.angle_alpha   90.00
_cell.angle_beta   90.00
_cell.angle_gamma   90.00
#
_symmetry.space_group_name_H-M   'P 1'
#
loop_
_entity.id
_entity.type
_entity.pdbx_description
1 polymer ?
#
loop_
_entity_poly.entity_id
_entity_poly.type
_entity_poly.pdbx_seq_one_letter_code
_entity_poly.pdbx_strand_id
1 'polypeptide(L)'
;PRSNLKEAEELALSLSEALSCGDTDEAIELCKKLSQLSVPVSVSIDSKVYPQDSIRLMVGVEDAQSDNYIPVTVMVSSGMTIGQLKDKINQDFGFHPLLQRWVIGKRIAKDQDTLYY
;
A
#
# COMPACT_ATOMS: atom_id res chain seq x y z
N PRO A 1 23.38 17.01 -2.66
CA PRO A 1 22.03 16.41 -2.82
C PRO A 1 22.01 14.92 -3.21
N ARG A 2 22.87 14.46 -4.15
CA ARG A 2 22.90 13.05 -4.59
C ARG A 2 23.57 12.07 -3.60
N SER A 3 24.49 12.54 -2.76
CA SER A 3 25.18 11.75 -1.74
C SER A 3 24.22 11.16 -0.70
N ASN A 4 23.26 11.97 -0.24
CA ASN A 4 22.36 11.59 0.86
C ASN A 4 21.31 10.56 0.44
N LEU A 5 20.99 10.45 -0.86
CA LEU A 5 20.02 9.47 -1.36
C LEU A 5 20.60 8.06 -1.33
N LYS A 6 21.86 7.91 -1.73
CA LYS A 6 22.53 6.60 -1.70
C LYS A 6 22.71 6.11 -0.27
N GLU A 7 23.15 7.00 0.62
CA GLU A 7 23.27 6.70 2.05
C GLU A 7 21.91 6.34 2.68
N ALA A 8 20.85 7.08 2.34
CA ALA A 8 19.50 6.76 2.80
C ALA A 8 19.00 5.39 2.32
N GLU A 9 19.28 5.03 1.06
CA GLU A 9 18.91 3.73 0.50
C GLU A 9 19.66 2.59 1.21
N GLU A 10 20.97 2.73 1.42
CA GLU A 10 21.78 1.76 2.16
C GLU A 10 21.28 1.59 3.60
N LEU A 11 21.01 2.69 4.31
CA LEU A 11 20.45 2.65 5.66
C LEU A 11 19.06 2.00 5.71
N ALA A 12 18.19 2.27 4.73
CA ALA A 12 16.85 1.69 4.66
C ALA A 12 16.90 0.17 4.42
N LEU A 13 17.82 -0.30 3.57
CA LEU A 13 18.05 -1.72 3.35
C LEU A 13 18.56 -2.42 4.62
N SER A 14 19.60 -1.87 5.26
CA SER A 14 20.10 -2.43 6.52
C SER A 14 19.04 -2.43 7.62
N LEU A 15 18.20 -1.39 7.69
CA LEU A 15 17.11 -1.33 8.65
C LEU A 15 16.10 -2.46 8.39
N SER A 16 15.77 -2.73 7.13
CA SER A 16 14.90 -3.85 6.75
C SER A 16 15.48 -5.21 7.18
N GLU A 17 16.80 -5.39 7.04
CA GLU A 17 17.50 -6.61 7.45
C GLU A 17 17.50 -6.79 8.97
N ALA A 18 17.88 -5.75 9.72
CA ALA A 18 17.88 -5.78 11.18
C ALA A 18 16.50 -6.11 11.77
N LEU A 19 15.44 -5.50 11.21
CA LEU A 19 14.05 -5.80 11.59
C LEU A 19 13.66 -7.25 11.26
N SER A 20 14.11 -7.79 10.13
CA SER A 20 13.81 -9.16 9.71
C SER A 20 14.50 -10.21 10.59
N CYS A 21 15.70 -9.91 11.08
CA CYS A 21 16.47 -10.77 11.99
C CYS A 21 16.08 -10.61 13.46
N GLY A 22 15.26 -9.60 13.80
CA GLY A 22 14.85 -9.29 15.17
C GLY A 22 15.92 -8.54 16.00
N ASP A 23 16.96 -8.01 15.36
CA ASP A 23 17.98 -7.20 16.04
C ASP A 23 17.43 -5.80 16.33
N THR A 24 16.92 -5.63 17.55
CA THR A 24 16.23 -4.40 17.96
C THR A 24 17.20 -3.25 18.17
N ASP A 25 18.40 -3.52 18.72
CA ASP A 25 19.39 -2.48 19.02
C ASP A 25 19.95 -1.88 17.73
N GLU A 26 20.30 -2.72 16.75
CA GLU A 26 20.74 -2.27 15.44
C GLU A 26 19.63 -1.51 14.69
N ALA A 27 18.40 -2.02 14.71
CA ALA A 27 17.27 -1.36 14.06
C ALA A 27 17.01 0.04 14.63
N ILE A 28 17.14 0.24 15.95
CA ILE A 28 17.00 1.55 16.60
C ILE A 28 18.08 2.52 16.09
N GLU A 29 19.34 2.09 16.05
CA GLU A 29 20.45 2.94 15.61
C GLU A 29 20.34 3.32 14.12
N LEU A 30 19.95 2.37 13.26
CA LEU A 30 19.73 2.62 11.84
C LEU A 30 18.55 3.58 11.60
N CYS A 31 17.45 3.40 12.35
CA CYS A 31 16.29 4.28 12.28
C CYS A 31 16.64 5.72 12.70
N LYS A 32 17.44 5.90 13.77
CA LYS A 32 17.93 7.23 14.17
C LYS A 32 18.71 7.91 13.05
N LYS A 33 19.67 7.22 12.44
CA LYS A 33 20.46 7.76 11.32
C LYS A 33 19.58 8.15 10.13
N LEU A 34 18.66 7.27 9.75
CA LEU A 34 17.74 7.53 8.64
C LEU A 34 16.83 8.74 8.91
N SER A 35 16.35 8.89 10.15
CA SER A 35 15.53 10.04 10.56
C SER A 35 16.28 11.38 10.48
N GLN A 36 17.59 11.40 10.77
CA GLN A 36 18.42 12.60 10.68
C GLN A 36 18.57 13.09 9.24
N LEU A 37 18.52 12.19 8.26
CA LEU A 37 18.56 12.56 6.83
C LEU A 37 17.27 13.24 6.37
N SER A 38 16.17 13.15 7.14
CA SER A 38 14.87 13.78 6.83
C SER A 38 14.36 13.48 5.42
N VAL A 39 14.65 12.29 4.93
CA VAL A 39 14.22 11.82 3.60
C VAL A 39 12.85 11.15 3.69
N PRO A 40 12.00 11.28 2.66
CA PRO A 40 10.76 10.52 2.59
C PRO A 40 11.08 9.03 2.40
N VAL A 41 10.52 8.19 3.26
CA VAL A 41 10.66 6.73 3.22
C VAL A 41 9.29 6.08 3.15
N SER A 42 9.22 4.92 2.49
CA SER A 42 8.02 4.09 2.45
C SER A 42 8.28 2.81 3.23
N VAL A 43 7.39 2.49 4.17
CA VAL A 43 7.45 1.26 4.96
C VAL A 43 6.25 0.40 4.57
N SER A 44 6.52 -0.81 4.12
CA SER A 44 5.50 -1.78 3.72
C SER A 44 5.88 -3.18 4.21
N ILE A 45 4.87 -3.98 4.51
CA ILE A 45 5.05 -5.40 4.82
C ILE A 45 5.37 -6.17 3.53
N ASP A 46 6.29 -7.15 3.58
CA ASP A 46 6.61 -8.00 2.42
C ASP A 46 5.33 -8.70 1.92
N SER A 47 5.10 -8.63 0.61
CA SER A 47 3.92 -9.21 -0.03
C SER A 47 3.79 -10.72 0.19
N LYS A 48 4.90 -11.42 0.47
CA LYS A 48 4.94 -12.85 0.77
C LYS A 48 4.20 -13.24 2.04
N VAL A 49 3.97 -12.30 2.95
CA VAL A 49 3.23 -12.54 4.19
C VAL A 49 1.73 -12.74 3.92
N TYR A 50 1.21 -12.19 2.82
CA TYR A 50 -0.20 -12.33 2.44
C TYR A 50 -0.45 -13.62 1.66
N PRO A 51 -1.70 -14.13 1.63
CA PRO A 51 -2.10 -15.15 0.68
C PRO A 51 -1.79 -14.73 -0.77
N GLN A 52 -1.07 -15.58 -1.49
CA GLN A 52 -0.59 -15.31 -2.85
C GLN A 52 -1.69 -15.53 -3.91
N ASP A 53 -2.74 -16.26 -3.55
CA ASP A 53 -3.86 -16.50 -4.44
C ASP A 53 -4.66 -15.22 -4.72
N SER A 54 -5.13 -15.11 -5.96
CA SER A 54 -6.05 -14.03 -6.32
C SER A 54 -7.46 -14.34 -5.84
N ILE A 55 -8.14 -13.30 -5.36
CA ILE A 55 -9.53 -13.36 -4.90
C ILE A 55 -10.45 -12.63 -5.88
N ARG A 56 -11.71 -13.05 -5.93
CA ARG A 56 -12.79 -12.32 -6.63
C ARG A 56 -13.38 -11.31 -5.66
N LEU A 57 -13.04 -10.04 -5.84
CA LEU A 57 -13.63 -8.94 -5.08
C LEU A 57 -14.89 -8.46 -5.79
N MET A 58 -16.02 -8.47 -5.08
CA MET A 58 -17.25 -7.87 -5.56
C MET A 58 -17.28 -6.39 -5.15
N VAL A 59 -17.32 -5.51 -6.13
CA VAL A 59 -17.25 -4.05 -5.95
C VAL A 59 -18.58 -3.45 -6.31
N GLY A 60 -19.24 -2.83 -5.33
CA GLY A 60 -20.40 -1.98 -5.57
C GLY A 60 -19.95 -0.60 -6.03
N VAL A 61 -20.48 -0.13 -7.17
CA VAL A 61 -20.23 1.22 -7.66
C VAL A 61 -21.45 2.07 -7.38
N GLU A 62 -21.26 3.16 -6.64
CA GLU A 62 -22.28 4.17 -6.34
C GLU A 62 -21.78 5.54 -6.79
N ASP A 63 -22.70 6.39 -7.25
CA ASP A 63 -22.43 7.79 -7.57
C ASP A 63 -23.46 8.72 -6.89
N ALA A 64 -23.30 10.04 -7.07
CA ALA A 64 -24.15 11.02 -6.40
C ALA A 64 -25.56 11.15 -6.98
N GLN A 65 -25.85 10.54 -8.15
CA GLN A 65 -27.08 10.74 -8.92
C GLN A 65 -27.89 9.44 -9.13
N SER A 66 -27.29 8.29 -8.87
CA SER A 66 -27.84 6.98 -9.17
C SER A 66 -28.05 6.15 -7.90
N ASP A 67 -29.30 5.76 -7.67
CA ASP A 67 -29.65 4.71 -6.68
C ASP A 67 -29.39 3.29 -7.22
N ASN A 68 -28.92 3.17 -8.47
CA ASN A 68 -28.69 1.89 -9.12
C ASN A 68 -27.35 1.29 -8.69
N TYR A 69 -27.41 0.19 -7.95
CA TYR A 69 -26.26 -0.61 -7.55
C TYR A 69 -25.88 -1.60 -8.66
N ILE A 70 -24.74 -1.38 -9.32
CA ILE A 70 -24.20 -2.30 -10.33
C ILE A 70 -22.91 -2.92 -9.78
N PRO A 71 -22.93 -4.20 -9.33
CA PRO A 71 -21.74 -4.85 -8.83
C PRO A 71 -20.83 -5.26 -9.99
N VAL A 72 -19.53 -4.97 -9.86
CA VAL A 72 -18.48 -5.49 -10.76
C VAL A 72 -17.60 -6.47 -10.00
N THR A 73 -17.16 -7.55 -10.66
CA THR A 73 -16.24 -8.52 -10.07
C THR A 73 -14.83 -8.26 -10.58
N VAL A 74 -13.88 -8.10 -9.67
CA VAL A 74 -12.48 -7.78 -9.98
C VAL A 74 -11.57 -8.84 -9.35
N MET A 75 -10.63 -9.36 -10.13
CA MET A 75 -9.59 -10.26 -9.63
C MET A 75 -8.47 -9.44 -8.99
N VAL A 76 -8.19 -9.66 -7.71
CA VAL A 76 -7.20 -8.89 -6.94
C VAL A 76 -6.36 -9.80 -6.04
N SER A 77 -5.17 -9.34 -5.62
CA SER A 77 -4.42 -10.00 -4.54
C SER A 77 -4.82 -9.37 -3.20
N SER A 78 -4.87 -10.18 -2.13
CA SER A 78 -5.17 -9.67 -0.79
C SER A 78 -4.12 -8.69 -0.25
N GLY A 79 -2.86 -8.81 -0.69
CA GLY A 79 -1.78 -7.89 -0.35
C GLY A 79 -1.77 -6.59 -1.15
N MET A 80 -2.67 -6.44 -2.14
CA MET A 80 -2.77 -5.22 -2.96
C MET A 80 -3.21 -4.04 -2.09
N THR A 81 -2.57 -2.88 -2.28
CA THR A 81 -2.99 -1.65 -1.60
C THR A 81 -4.22 -1.03 -2.28
N ILE A 82 -4.95 -0.18 -1.57
CA ILE A 82 -6.07 0.57 -2.16
C ILE A 82 -5.59 1.47 -3.30
N GLY A 83 -4.39 2.06 -3.20
CA GLY A 83 -3.80 2.82 -4.31
C GLY A 83 -3.65 1.96 -5.57
N GLN A 84 -3.09 0.75 -5.42
CA GLN A 84 -2.96 -0.20 -6.53
C GLN A 84 -4.31 -0.66 -7.08
N LEU A 85 -5.31 -0.85 -6.20
CA LEU A 85 -6.67 -1.17 -6.63
C LEU A 85 -7.30 -0.03 -7.44
N LYS A 86 -7.07 1.23 -7.03
CA LYS A 86 -7.53 2.40 -7.78
C LYS A 86 -6.91 2.46 -9.17
N ASP A 87 -5.60 2.24 -9.25
CA ASP A 87 -4.89 2.20 -10.54
C ASP A 87 -5.44 1.07 -11.43
N LYS A 88 -5.73 -0.09 -10.84
CA LYS A 88 -6.36 -1.20 -11.54
C LYS A 88 -7.75 -0.84 -12.07
N ILE A 89 -8.62 -0.23 -11.26
CA ILE A 89 -9.94 0.21 -11.72
C ILE A 89 -9.82 1.29 -12.80
N ASN A 90 -8.84 2.18 -12.70
CA ASN A 90 -8.58 3.15 -13.74
C ASN A 90 -8.19 2.47 -15.06
N GLN A 91 -7.32 1.46 -14.99
CA GLN A 91 -6.90 0.70 -16.16
C GLN A 91 -8.04 -0.12 -16.78
N ASP A 92 -8.85 -0.79 -15.95
CA ASP A 92 -9.89 -1.71 -16.41
C ASP A 92 -11.18 -0.96 -16.85
N PHE A 93 -11.51 0.17 -16.22
CA PHE A 93 -12.79 0.86 -16.38
C PHE A 93 -12.69 2.38 -16.64
N GLY A 94 -11.49 2.97 -16.55
CA GLY A 94 -11.27 4.39 -16.88
C GLY A 94 -11.60 5.40 -15.77
N PHE A 95 -11.92 4.96 -14.56
CA PHE A 95 -12.17 5.87 -13.44
C PHE A 95 -10.85 6.37 -12.85
N HIS A 96 -10.55 7.67 -12.98
CA HIS A 96 -9.30 8.22 -12.46
C HIS A 96 -9.15 8.02 -10.93
N PRO A 97 -7.96 7.62 -10.40
CA PRO A 97 -7.78 7.29 -8.98
C PRO A 97 -8.24 8.38 -8.00
N LEU A 98 -8.08 9.66 -8.36
CA LEU A 98 -8.50 10.80 -7.55
C LEU A 98 -10.02 10.92 -7.37
N LEU A 99 -10.81 10.33 -8.27
CA LEU A 99 -12.27 10.34 -8.20
C LEU A 99 -12.81 9.15 -7.41
N GLN A 100 -11.97 8.14 -7.17
CA GLN A 100 -12.35 6.91 -6.50
C GLN A 100 -12.26 7.06 -4.98
N ARG A 101 -13.38 6.80 -4.30
CA ARG A 101 -13.44 6.66 -2.84
C ARG A 101 -13.84 5.25 -2.49
N TRP A 102 -13.01 4.58 -1.70
CA TRP A 102 -13.21 3.19 -1.32
C TRP A 102 -13.74 3.08 0.09
N VAL A 103 -14.85 2.36 0.22
CA VAL A 103 -15.43 1.98 1.51
C VAL A 103 -15.37 0.46 1.61
N ILE A 104 -14.69 -0.05 2.63
CA ILE A 104 -14.60 -1.48 2.92
C ILE A 104 -15.15 -1.69 4.33
N GLY A 105 -16.22 -2.48 4.43
CA GLY A 105 -16.98 -2.59 5.68
C GLY A 105 -17.59 -1.26 6.09
N LYS A 106 -17.15 -0.70 7.23
CA LYS A 106 -17.65 0.58 7.78
C LYS A 106 -16.60 1.70 7.78
N ARG A 107 -15.52 1.54 6.99
CA ARG A 107 -14.41 2.52 6.97
C ARG A 107 -14.10 3.01 5.56
N ILE A 108 -13.69 4.27 5.48
CA ILE A 108 -13.08 4.85 4.29
C ILE A 108 -11.62 4.40 4.27
N ALA A 109 -11.24 3.66 3.23
CA ALA A 109 -9.91 3.11 3.09
C ALA A 109 -8.93 4.14 2.49
N LYS A 110 -7.68 4.10 2.93
CA LYS A 110 -6.60 4.96 2.46
C LYS A 110 -5.71 4.23 1.47
N ASP A 111 -4.97 4.97 0.64
CA ASP A 111 -4.18 4.40 -0.45
C ASP A 111 -3.11 3.40 0.02
N GLN A 112 -2.57 3.59 1.23
CA GLN A 112 -1.59 2.70 1.85
C GLN A 112 -2.18 1.46 2.51
N ASP A 113 -3.51 1.42 2.75
CA ASP A 113 -4.16 0.27 3.36
C ASP A 113 -4.12 -0.90 2.37
N THR A 114 -3.95 -2.13 2.86
CA THR A 114 -4.07 -3.34 2.05
C THR A 114 -5.49 -3.90 2.10
N LEU A 115 -5.86 -4.69 1.09
CA LEU A 115 -7.16 -5.39 1.05
C LEU A 115 -7.31 -6.51 2.09
N TYR A 116 -6.22 -6.89 2.75
CA TYR A 116 -6.23 -7.96 3.75
C TYR A 116 -6.87 -7.55 5.09
N TYR A 117 -6.92 -6.24 5.39
CA TYR A 117 -7.41 -5.72 6.67
C TYR A 117 -8.60 -4.80 6.50
#